data_AF-A0A963RET8-F1
#
_entry.id   AF-A0A963RET8-F1
#
_cell.length_a   1.000
_cell.length_b   1.000
_cell.length_c   1.000
_cell.angle_alpha   90.00
_cell.angle_beta   90.00
_cell.angle_gamma   90.00
#
_symmetry.space_group_name_H-M   'P 1'
#
loop_
_entity.id
_entity.type
_entity.pdbx_description
1 polymer ?
#
loop_
_entity_poly.entity_id
_entity_poly.type
_entity_poly.pdbx_seq_one_letter_code
_entity_poly.pdbx_strand_id
1 'polypeptide(L)'
;MSEGLGPIPASLIDRAKAIVLKPNDEWPKIAGETQSQGDILRSYVLPLAAIGPIASLIGSQIFGYGALFVSIRPSLMSSLVTAVLSFVLTIVGVYVLAAIADWLAPKFEGQSNKLNAFKLVAYGGTAAWLA
;
A
#
# COMPACT_ATOMS: atom_id res chain seq x y z
N MET A 1 20.55 33.24 -3.95
CA MET A 1 19.10 33.47 -4.03
C MET A 1 18.50 32.31 -4.82
N SER A 2 18.14 31.25 -4.12
CA SER A 2 17.40 30.09 -4.64
C SER A 2 16.29 29.86 -3.62
N GLU A 3 15.27 30.71 -3.71
CA GLU A 3 13.98 30.43 -3.12
C GLU A 3 13.24 29.43 -4.01
N GLY A 4 12.42 28.58 -3.39
CA GLY A 4 11.38 27.85 -4.10
C GLY A 4 11.76 26.42 -4.46
N LEU A 5 11.49 25.51 -3.53
CA LEU A 5 10.93 24.16 -3.67
C LEU A 5 11.50 23.30 -2.54
N GLY A 6 10.73 23.09 -1.48
CA GLY A 6 11.04 22.05 -0.50
C GLY A 6 11.20 20.70 -1.20
N PRO A 7 11.99 19.76 -0.65
CA PRO A 7 12.27 18.50 -1.31
C PRO A 7 10.95 17.78 -1.61
N ILE A 8 10.64 17.65 -2.90
CA ILE A 8 9.75 16.62 -3.41
C ILE A 8 10.30 15.32 -2.82
N PRO A 9 9.52 14.45 -2.14
CA PRO A 9 10.07 13.22 -1.60
C PRO A 9 10.66 12.41 -2.75
N ALA A 10 11.99 12.43 -2.88
CA ALA A 10 12.71 12.00 -4.07
C ALA A 10 12.72 10.47 -4.21
N SER A 11 12.21 9.74 -3.21
CA SER A 11 12.13 8.27 -3.21
C SER A 11 10.83 7.77 -2.58
N LEU A 12 10.40 6.57 -3.00
CA LEU A 12 9.30 5.81 -2.40
C LEU A 12 9.46 5.67 -0.88
N ILE A 13 10.70 5.50 -0.42
CA ILE A 13 11.05 5.32 0.99
C ILE A 13 10.83 6.61 1.78
N ASP A 14 11.27 7.76 1.26
CA ASP A 14 11.08 9.05 1.93
C ASP A 14 9.60 9.39 2.04
N ARG A 15 8.83 9.07 1.00
CA ARG A 15 7.39 9.26 1.01
C ARG A 15 6.71 8.37 2.05
N ALA A 16 7.06 7.09 2.10
CA ALA A 16 6.53 6.16 3.11
C ALA A 16 6.87 6.60 4.54
N LYS A 17 8.11 7.04 4.78
CA LYS A 17 8.54 7.62 6.06
C LYS A 17 7.75 8.88 6.41
N ALA A 18 7.54 9.80 5.47
CA ALA A 18 6.80 11.02 5.72
C ALA A 18 5.34 10.72 6.11
N ILE A 19 4.68 9.79 5.42
CA ILE A 19 3.31 9.36 5.73
C ILE A 19 3.21 8.78 7.15
N VAL A 20 4.15 7.89 7.52
CA VAL A 20 4.10 7.18 8.81
C VAL A 20 4.60 8.04 9.97
N LEU A 21 5.68 8.82 9.78
CA LEU A 21 6.38 9.52 10.84
C LEU A 21 6.02 11.01 10.95
N LYS A 22 5.50 11.63 9.88
CA LYS A 22 5.13 13.05 9.83
C LYS A 22 3.75 13.26 9.18
N PRO A 23 2.69 12.59 9.65
CA PRO A 23 1.38 12.64 9.00
C PRO A 23 0.81 14.07 8.91
N ASN A 24 0.94 14.87 9.96
CA ASN A 24 0.42 16.25 9.98
C ASN A 24 1.02 17.14 8.88
N ASP A 25 2.27 16.88 8.49
CA ASP A 25 2.95 17.64 7.44
C ASP A 25 2.66 17.07 6.05
N GLU A 26 2.48 15.76 5.94
CA GLU A 26 2.41 15.07 4.64
C GLU A 26 0.99 14.96 4.09
N TRP A 27 -0.02 14.77 4.94
CA TRP A 27 -1.43 14.65 4.50
C TRP A 27 -1.98 15.90 3.77
N PRO A 28 -1.65 17.14 4.19
CA PRO A 28 -2.03 18.33 3.43
C PRO A 28 -1.40 18.38 2.02
N LYS A 29 -0.18 17.85 1.85
CA LYS A 29 0.47 17.77 0.54
C LYS A 29 -0.23 16.75 -0.36
N ILE A 30 -0.54 15.57 0.19
CA ILE A 30 -1.31 14.52 -0.47
C ILE A 30 -2.67 15.05 -0.98
N ALA A 31 -3.35 15.87 -0.16
CA ALA A 31 -4.63 16.46 -0.53
C ALA A 31 -4.51 17.36 -1.77
N GLY A 32 -3.41 18.11 -1.91
CA GLY A 32 -3.15 18.99 -3.04
C GLY A 32 -2.61 18.31 -4.31
N GLU A 33 -2.27 17.02 -4.26
CA GLU A 33 -1.69 16.32 -5.42
C GLU A 33 -2.70 16.10 -6.56
N THR A 34 -2.25 16.20 -7.80
CA THR A 34 -3.09 15.97 -9.00
C THR A 34 -2.75 14.68 -9.73
N GLN A 35 -1.94 13.81 -9.12
CA GLN A 35 -1.57 12.51 -9.68
C GLN A 35 -2.82 11.66 -9.94
N SER A 36 -2.80 10.92 -11.05
CA SER A 36 -3.90 10.02 -11.37
C SER A 36 -3.88 8.78 -10.48
N GLN A 37 -5.03 8.12 -10.36
CA GLN A 37 -5.14 6.85 -9.65
C GLN A 37 -4.18 5.78 -10.21
N GLY A 38 -3.98 5.76 -11.54
CA GLY A 38 -3.06 4.83 -12.19
C GLY A 38 -1.59 5.10 -11.82
N ASP A 39 -1.21 6.37 -11.68
CA ASP A 39 0.15 6.75 -11.30
C ASP A 39 0.45 6.34 -9.86
N ILE A 40 -0.46 6.62 -8.93
CA ILE A 40 -0.32 6.23 -7.51
C ILE A 40 -0.27 4.70 -7.39
N LEU A 41 -1.12 3.98 -8.13
CA LEU A 41 -1.12 2.53 -8.13
C LEU A 41 0.27 1.99 -8.55
N ARG A 42 0.79 2.43 -9.70
CA ARG A 42 2.03 1.90 -10.28
C ARG A 42 3.27 2.32 -9.49
N SER A 43 3.35 3.57 -9.07
CA SER A 43 4.54 4.14 -8.44
C SER A 43 4.63 3.88 -6.93
N TYR A 44 3.50 3.61 -6.27
CA TYR A 44 3.43 3.51 -4.81
C TYR A 44 2.83 2.19 -4.32
N VAL A 45 1.58 1.90 -4.71
CA VAL A 45 0.84 0.73 -4.16
C VAL A 45 1.46 -0.59 -4.60
N LEU A 46 1.72 -0.79 -5.90
CA LEU A 46 2.27 -2.05 -6.43
C LEU A 46 3.61 -2.43 -5.79
N PRO A 47 4.64 -1.56 -5.73
CA PRO A 47 5.92 -1.95 -5.13
C PRO A 47 5.81 -2.25 -3.64
N LEU A 48 4.99 -1.51 -2.88
CA LEU A 48 4.81 -1.76 -1.44
C LEU A 48 3.98 -3.02 -1.18
N ALA A 49 2.85 -3.19 -1.88
CA ALA A 49 1.99 -4.35 -1.73
C ALA A 49 2.68 -5.67 -2.12
N ALA A 50 3.73 -5.61 -2.93
CA ALA A 50 4.51 -6.79 -3.32
C ALA A 50 5.43 -7.32 -2.19
N ILE A 51 5.75 -6.49 -1.19
CA ILE A 51 6.68 -6.85 -0.09
C ILE A 51 6.18 -8.11 0.63
N GLY A 52 4.94 -8.10 1.11
CA GLY A 52 4.33 -9.20 1.86
C GLY A 52 4.32 -10.54 1.09
N PRO A 53 3.75 -10.61 -0.13
CA PRO A 53 3.73 -11.82 -0.93
C PRO A 53 5.12 -12.38 -1.28
N ILE A 54 6.09 -11.51 -1.60
CA ILE A 54 7.47 -11.93 -1.91
C ILE A 54 8.15 -12.46 -0.64
N ALA A 55 8.05 -11.73 0.47
CA ALA A 55 8.61 -12.16 1.76
C ALA A 55 8.00 -13.49 2.22
N SER A 56 6.69 -13.64 2.07
CA SER A 56 5.96 -14.88 2.41
C SER A 56 6.37 -16.05 1.53
N LEU A 57 6.53 -15.82 0.22
CA LEU A 57 7.02 -16.83 -0.72
C LEU A 57 8.41 -17.32 -0.30
N ILE A 58 9.36 -16.41 -0.13
CA ILE A 58 10.74 -16.73 0.27
C ILE A 58 10.76 -17.41 1.63
N GLY A 59 10.05 -16.84 2.62
CA GLY A 59 9.96 -17.39 3.96
C GLY A 59 9.40 -18.80 3.99
N SER A 60 8.36 -19.09 3.18
CA SER A 60 7.79 -20.43 3.06
C SER A 60 8.77 -21.47 2.53
N GLN A 61 9.73 -21.06 1.69
CA GLN A 61 10.71 -21.98 1.11
C GLN A 61 11.92 -22.20 2.02
N ILE A 62 12.39 -21.15 2.69
CA ILE A 62 13.56 -21.21 3.58
C ILE A 62 13.18 -21.86 4.92
N PHE A 63 12.09 -21.39 5.53
CA PHE A 63 11.71 -21.79 6.89
C PHE A 63 10.60 -22.85 6.90
N GLY A 64 9.77 -22.91 5.86
CA GLY A 64 8.57 -23.75 5.86
C GLY A 64 7.47 -23.17 6.77
N TYR A 65 6.32 -23.84 6.80
CA TYR A 65 5.27 -23.57 7.78
C TYR A 65 5.25 -24.71 8.78
N GLY A 66 5.26 -24.41 10.09
CA GLY A 66 5.24 -25.45 11.11
C GLY A 66 4.51 -25.02 12.37
N ALA A 67 3.69 -25.92 12.89
CA ALA A 67 3.05 -25.80 14.20
C ALA A 67 2.98 -27.21 14.82
N LEU A 68 3.18 -27.32 16.13
CA LEU A 68 3.06 -28.58 16.89
C LEU A 68 3.89 -29.75 16.31
N PHE A 69 5.21 -29.60 16.24
CA PHE A 69 6.17 -30.63 15.78
C PHE A 69 6.02 -31.12 14.33
N VAL A 70 5.07 -30.58 13.56
CA VAL A 70 4.92 -30.86 12.13
C VAL A 70 5.41 -29.67 11.33
N SER A 71 6.36 -29.90 10.42
CA SER A 71 6.83 -28.92 9.45
C SER A 71 6.35 -29.33 8.06
N ILE A 72 5.55 -28.48 7.43
CA ILE A 72 5.07 -28.64 6.06
C ILE A 72 5.79 -27.60 5.21
N ARG A 73 6.52 -28.08 4.21
CA ARG A 73 7.10 -27.23 3.17
C ARG A 73 6.17 -27.27 1.96
N PRO A 74 5.40 -26.21 1.69
CA PRO A 74 4.59 -26.15 0.49
C PRO A 74 5.48 -26.21 -0.75
N SER A 75 4.97 -26.83 -1.81
CA SER A 75 5.67 -26.88 -3.08
C SER A 75 5.86 -25.47 -3.63
N LEU A 76 6.96 -25.23 -4.35
CA LEU A 76 7.25 -23.92 -4.95
C LEU A 76 6.08 -23.40 -5.79
N MET A 77 5.44 -24.29 -6.56
CA MET A 77 4.29 -23.93 -7.39
C MET A 77 3.10 -23.48 -6.54
N SER A 78 2.80 -24.19 -5.45
CA SER A 78 1.70 -23.80 -4.55
C SER A 78 1.97 -22.44 -3.89
N SER A 79 3.18 -22.21 -3.36
CA SER A 79 3.53 -20.93 -2.76
C SER A 79 3.51 -19.78 -3.76
N LEU A 80 3.93 -20.02 -5.00
CA LEU A 80 3.87 -19.02 -6.06
C LEU A 80 2.42 -18.64 -6.38
N VAL A 81 1.53 -19.62 -6.53
CA VAL A 81 0.10 -19.36 -6.75
C VAL A 81 -0.50 -18.56 -5.59
N THR A 82 -0.20 -18.94 -4.34
CA THR A 82 -0.67 -18.20 -3.17
C THR A 82 -0.12 -16.78 -3.13
N ALA A 83 1.16 -16.56 -3.47
CA ALA A 83 1.75 -15.24 -3.50
C ALA A 83 1.10 -14.34 -4.56
N VAL A 84 0.89 -14.85 -5.78
CA VAL A 84 0.22 -14.11 -6.85
C VAL A 84 -1.23 -13.80 -6.48
N LEU A 85 -1.96 -14.79 -5.96
CA LEU A 85 -3.34 -14.59 -5.53
C LEU A 85 -3.44 -13.56 -4.41
N SER A 86 -2.58 -13.65 -3.40
CA SER A 86 -2.52 -12.69 -2.30
C SER A 86 -2.24 -11.27 -2.81
N PHE A 87 -1.26 -11.12 -3.71
CA PHE A 87 -0.93 -9.82 -4.30
C PHE A 87 -2.10 -9.21 -5.06
N VAL A 88 -2.79 -9.99 -5.89
CA VAL A 88 -3.98 -9.53 -6.63
C VAL A 88 -5.10 -9.14 -5.67
N LEU A 89 -5.36 -9.96 -4.64
CA LEU A 89 -6.37 -9.67 -3.62
C LEU A 89 -6.05 -8.40 -2.83
N THR A 90 -4.79 -8.11 -2.53
CA THR A 90 -4.37 -6.85 -1.90
C THR A 90 -4.73 -5.65 -2.80
N ILE A 91 -4.42 -5.72 -4.09
CA ILE A 91 -4.75 -4.64 -5.04
C ILE A 91 -6.27 -4.45 -5.12
N VAL A 92 -7.04 -5.54 -5.31
CA VAL A 92 -8.51 -5.49 -5.31
C VAL A 92 -9.04 -4.89 -4.01
N GLY A 93 -8.47 -5.28 -2.87
CA GLY A 93 -8.80 -4.74 -1.56
C GLY A 93 -8.65 -3.23 -1.48
N VAL A 94 -7.58 -2.65 -2.04
CA VAL A 94 -7.39 -1.19 -2.11
C VAL A 94 -8.54 -0.52 -2.87
N TYR A 95 -8.95 -1.08 -4.02
CA TYR A 95 -10.08 -0.52 -4.79
C TYR A 95 -11.41 -0.64 -4.06
N VAL A 96 -11.67 -1.78 -3.41
CA VAL A 96 -12.89 -2.01 -2.64
C VAL A 96 -12.96 -1.04 -1.46
N LEU A 97 -11.88 -0.91 -0.70
CA LEU A 97 -11.80 0.03 0.42
C LEU A 97 -11.93 1.48 -0.05
N ALA A 98 -11.33 1.85 -1.18
CA ALA A 98 -11.47 3.19 -1.74
C ALA A 98 -12.92 3.50 -2.14
N ALA A 99 -13.62 2.52 -2.73
CA ALA A 99 -15.04 2.67 -3.06
C ALA A 99 -15.91 2.81 -1.79
N ILE A 100 -15.61 2.04 -0.74
CA ILE A 100 -16.28 2.18 0.56
C ILE A 100 -16.01 3.56 1.17
N ALA A 101 -14.77 4.04 1.14
CA ALA A 101 -14.40 5.34 1.66
C ALA A 101 -15.10 6.49 0.90
N ASP A 102 -15.17 6.42 -0.44
CA ASP A 102 -15.89 7.39 -1.26
C ASP A 102 -17.38 7.43 -0.93
N TRP A 103 -18.00 6.26 -0.74
CA TRP A 103 -19.41 6.14 -0.36
C TRP A 103 -19.69 6.65 1.06
N LEU A 104 -18.73 6.48 1.97
CA LEU A 104 -18.85 6.95 3.35
C LEU A 104 -18.57 8.45 3.49
N ALA A 105 -17.81 9.06 2.57
CA ALA A 105 -17.39 10.46 2.70
C ALA A 105 -18.54 11.44 3.00
N PRO A 106 -19.68 11.42 2.27
CA PRO A 106 -20.82 12.32 2.56
C PRO A 106 -21.46 12.11 3.93
N LYS A 107 -21.27 10.94 4.55
CA LYS A 107 -21.83 10.60 5.87
C LYS A 107 -20.99 11.15 7.04
N PHE A 108 -19.78 11.61 6.74
CA PHE A 108 -18.84 12.22 7.68
C PHE A 108 -18.56 13.69 7.34
N GLU A 109 -19.54 14.38 6.73
CA GLU A 109 -19.40 15.79 6.28
C GLU A 109 -18.29 16.02 5.23
N GLY A 110 -17.77 14.93 4.65
CA GLY A 110 -16.80 14.98 3.54
C GLY A 110 -17.48 15.10 2.17
N GLN A 111 -16.66 15.35 1.16
CA GLN A 111 -17.11 15.34 -0.24
C GLN A 111 -16.72 14.01 -0.89
N SER A 112 -17.67 13.39 -1.60
CA SER A 112 -17.34 12.23 -2.46
C SER A 112 -16.36 12.68 -3.55
N ASN A 113 -15.24 11.97 -3.61
CA ASN A 113 -14.19 12.17 -4.57
C ASN A 113 -13.37 10.87 -4.66
N LYS A 114 -13.58 10.11 -5.73
CA LYS A 114 -12.91 8.82 -5.97
C LYS A 114 -11.39 8.89 -5.86
N LEU A 115 -10.77 9.97 -6.35
CA LEU A 115 -9.31 10.12 -6.31
C LEU A 115 -8.84 10.34 -4.87
N ASN A 116 -9.51 11.21 -4.11
CA ASN A 116 -9.15 11.44 -2.71
C ASN A 116 -9.41 10.22 -1.84
N ALA A 117 -10.49 9.49 -2.08
CA ALA A 117 -10.75 8.22 -1.41
C ALA A 117 -9.67 7.17 -1.73
N PHE A 118 -9.24 7.08 -2.99
CA PHE A 118 -8.15 6.19 -3.37
C PHE A 118 -6.82 6.59 -2.72
N LYS A 119 -6.47 7.88 -2.71
CA LYS A 119 -5.28 8.40 -2.01
C LYS A 119 -5.31 8.05 -0.52
N LEU A 120 -6.46 8.23 0.14
CA LEU A 120 -6.62 7.93 1.55
C LEU A 120 -6.28 6.46 1.83
N VAL A 121 -6.83 5.53 1.06
CA VAL A 121 -6.60 4.09 1.24
C VAL A 121 -5.18 3.70 0.81
N ALA A 122 -4.71 4.18 -0.34
CA ALA A 122 -3.39 3.86 -0.87
C ALA A 122 -2.28 4.33 0.07
N TYR A 123 -2.32 5.58 0.52
CA TYR A 123 -1.30 6.11 1.42
C TYR A 123 -1.52 5.65 2.87
N GLY A 124 -2.77 5.52 3.33
CA GLY A 124 -3.08 4.98 4.66
C GLY A 124 -2.64 3.52 4.84
N GLY A 125 -2.63 2.72 3.76
CA GLY A 125 -2.15 1.34 3.76
C GLY A 125 -0.64 1.17 3.93
N THR A 126 0.15 2.25 3.87
CA THR A 126 1.62 2.19 3.92
C THR A 126 2.16 1.36 5.09
N ALA A 127 1.64 1.60 6.30
CA ALA A 127 2.11 0.89 7.49
C ALA A 127 1.85 -0.63 7.41
N ALA A 128 0.72 -1.04 6.82
CA ALA A 128 0.36 -2.44 6.69
C ALA A 128 1.25 -3.19 5.68
N TRP A 129 1.77 -2.51 4.67
CA TRP A 129 2.69 -3.12 3.70
C TRP A 129 4.15 -3.15 4.16
N LEU A 130 4.50 -2.32 5.14
CA LEU A 130 5.84 -2.26 5.73
C LEU A 130 6.03 -3.18 6.95
N ALA A 131 4.94 -3.65 7.56
CA ALA A 131 4.94 -4.56 8.70
C ALA A 131 5.40 -5.97 8.33
#